data_AF-A2GA86-F1
#
_entry.id   AF-A2GA86-F1
#
_cell.length_a   1.000
_cell.length_b   1.000
_cell.length_c   1.000
_cell.angle_alpha   90.00
_cell.angle_beta   90.00
_cell.angle_gamma   90.00
#
_symmetry.space_group_name_H-M   'P 1'
#
loop_
_entity.id
_entity.type
_entity.pdbx_description
1 polymer ?
#
loop_
_entity_poly.entity_id
_entity_poly.type
_entity_poly.pdbx_seq_one_letter_code
_entity_poly.pdbx_strand_id
1 'polypeptide(L)'
;MYLYVGGKGTNQGSTGLGGWNNGGNGFGECSGGGGSTDLRLVYNSGSNELLSLTSRIIVASGGGGGCFNASSMYHTGSNGGDVNGTSPNPEGDYAIQKGIKQYFGKALNGTADYPIAGSGGGYYGGYAVIINESFTGCFGGNSFVSGANNCIAVSENGDYLITNVHYSGLKFSDINMNKSHNDGAGYAIISLVKDYSNRMSTERFNLQINREAFRKSNVYREH
;
A
#
# COMPACT_ATOMS: atom_id res chain seq x y z
N MET A 1 12.34 11.42 8.38
CA MET A 1 11.64 10.20 7.90
C MET A 1 10.23 10.24 8.47
N TYR A 2 9.23 9.92 7.66
CA TYR A 2 7.82 9.99 8.02
C TYR A 2 7.18 8.62 7.76
N LEU A 3 6.35 8.16 8.70
CA LEU A 3 5.57 6.93 8.57
C LEU A 3 4.11 7.29 8.26
N TYR A 4 3.59 6.75 7.16
CA TYR A 4 2.19 6.82 6.78
C TYR A 4 1.59 5.43 6.93
N VAL A 5 0.52 5.27 7.71
CA VAL A 5 -0.12 3.98 7.98
C VAL A 5 -1.40 3.86 7.17
N GLY A 6 -1.45 2.90 6.26
CA GLY A 6 -2.58 2.67 5.36
C GLY A 6 -3.86 2.32 6.11
N GLY A 7 -4.97 2.94 5.69
CA GLY A 7 -6.30 2.64 6.22
C GLY A 7 -6.94 1.43 5.54
N LYS A 8 -7.84 0.76 6.25
CA LYS A 8 -8.77 -0.20 5.65
C LYS A 8 -9.81 0.55 4.79
N GLY A 9 -10.11 0.06 3.59
CA GLY A 9 -11.27 0.51 2.82
C GLY A 9 -12.59 0.14 3.53
N THR A 10 -13.67 0.84 3.19
CA THR A 10 -14.98 0.54 3.77
C THR A 10 -15.59 -0.68 3.09
N ASN A 11 -16.37 -1.43 3.88
CA ASN A 11 -17.20 -2.50 3.35
C ASN A 11 -18.30 -1.91 2.44
N GLN A 12 -19.07 -2.80 1.79
CA GLN A 12 -20.06 -2.45 0.77
C GLN A 12 -21.13 -1.45 1.24
N GLY A 13 -21.51 -0.58 0.31
CA GLY A 13 -22.50 0.50 0.37
C GLY A 13 -22.48 1.20 -1.00
N SER A 14 -23.39 2.11 -1.33
CA SER A 14 -23.51 2.70 -2.70
C SER A 14 -22.22 3.29 -3.30
N THR A 15 -21.21 3.57 -2.47
CA THR A 15 -19.82 3.80 -2.89
C THR A 15 -18.88 3.36 -1.76
N GLY A 16 -18.18 2.24 -1.92
CA GLY A 16 -17.18 1.81 -0.94
C GLY A 16 -15.98 2.73 -0.93
N LEU A 17 -15.74 3.49 0.14
CA LEU A 17 -14.60 4.40 0.22
C LEU A 17 -13.28 3.64 0.34
N GLY A 18 -12.28 4.08 -0.41
CA GLY A 18 -10.92 3.61 -0.32
C GLY A 18 -10.27 3.93 1.01
N GLY A 19 -9.36 3.07 1.43
CA GLY A 19 -8.56 3.25 2.63
C GLY A 19 -7.62 4.45 2.51
N TRP A 20 -7.40 5.14 3.63
CA TRP A 20 -6.47 6.26 3.70
C TRP A 20 -5.07 5.87 3.23
N ASN A 21 -4.34 6.82 2.63
CA ASN A 21 -3.10 6.62 1.88
C ASN A 21 -3.30 5.85 0.57
N ASN A 22 -4.18 6.41 -0.26
CA ASN A 22 -4.35 6.09 -1.68
C ASN A 22 -4.95 4.72 -2.01
N GLY A 23 -5.84 4.20 -1.16
CA GLY A 23 -6.77 3.13 -1.55
C GLY A 23 -7.84 3.66 -2.50
N GLY A 24 -8.27 2.82 -3.44
CA GLY A 24 -9.29 3.18 -4.42
C GLY A 24 -10.69 3.04 -3.87
N ASN A 25 -11.61 3.87 -4.35
CA ASN A 25 -13.03 3.75 -4.05
C ASN A 25 -13.66 2.65 -4.91
N GLY A 26 -14.52 1.82 -4.33
CA GLY A 26 -15.44 0.98 -5.09
C GLY A 26 -16.66 1.77 -5.57
N PHE A 27 -17.30 1.28 -6.61
CA PHE A 27 -18.54 1.81 -7.18
C PHE A 27 -19.69 0.81 -7.04
N GLY A 28 -20.92 1.31 -6.84
CA GLY A 28 -22.09 0.47 -6.63
C GLY A 28 -21.97 -0.30 -5.31
N GLU A 29 -22.45 -1.54 -5.27
CA GLU A 29 -22.41 -2.41 -4.07
C GLU A 29 -21.02 -3.01 -3.79
N CYS A 30 -19.95 -2.36 -4.25
CA CYS A 30 -18.59 -2.86 -4.10
C CYS A 30 -17.82 -2.13 -2.99
N SER A 31 -16.89 -2.85 -2.36
CA SER A 31 -16.04 -2.31 -1.30
C SER A 31 -14.86 -1.50 -1.85
N GLY A 32 -14.32 -0.59 -1.03
CA GLY A 32 -13.09 0.12 -1.34
C GLY A 32 -11.84 -0.73 -1.07
N GLY A 33 -10.74 -0.41 -1.74
CA GLY A 33 -9.44 -1.05 -1.51
C GLY A 33 -8.71 -0.45 -0.31
N GLY A 34 -7.77 -1.19 0.27
CA GLY A 34 -6.94 -0.70 1.38
C GLY A 34 -5.85 0.27 0.89
N GLY A 35 -5.45 1.21 1.74
CA GLY A 35 -4.31 2.08 1.45
C GLY A 35 -2.96 1.46 1.81
N SER A 36 -1.88 2.05 1.31
CA SER A 36 -0.52 1.57 1.59
C SER A 36 0.00 2.05 2.95
N THR A 37 0.90 1.30 3.55
CA THR A 37 1.76 1.77 4.65
C THR A 37 3.15 2.02 4.11
N ASP A 38 3.71 3.19 4.33
CA ASP A 38 5.01 3.54 3.74
C ASP A 38 5.86 4.47 4.60
N LEU A 39 7.17 4.40 4.35
CA LEU A 39 8.18 5.29 4.91
C LEU A 39 8.65 6.26 3.83
N ARG A 40 8.59 7.55 4.15
CA ARG A 40 8.94 8.66 3.25
C ARG A 40 10.06 9.51 3.79
N LEU A 41 10.89 10.05 2.89
CA LEU A 41 11.86 11.08 3.24
C LEU A 41 11.22 12.47 3.31
N VAL A 42 10.18 12.71 2.50
CA VAL A 42 9.50 14.02 2.37
C VAL A 42 8.09 13.95 2.97
N TYR A 43 7.78 14.92 3.83
CA TYR A 43 6.45 15.11 4.40
C TYR A 43 5.43 15.49 3.31
N ASN A 44 4.23 14.92 3.37
CA ASN A 44 3.14 15.26 2.47
C ASN A 44 2.32 16.41 3.06
N SER A 45 2.43 17.61 2.49
CA SER A 45 1.57 18.75 2.80
C SER A 45 0.34 18.83 1.89
N GLY A 46 0.10 17.83 1.03
CA GLY A 46 -0.94 17.84 -0.01
C GLY A 46 -0.50 18.60 -1.28
N SER A 47 0.13 19.75 -1.14
CA SER A 47 0.67 20.55 -2.27
C SER A 47 1.91 19.95 -2.93
N ASN A 48 2.58 19.01 -2.27
CA ASN A 48 3.82 18.37 -2.73
C ASN A 48 3.66 16.85 -2.87
N GLU A 49 2.43 16.38 -3.13
CA GLU A 49 2.08 14.96 -3.09
C GLU A 49 3.01 14.10 -3.94
N LEU A 50 3.34 14.51 -5.17
CA LEU A 50 4.25 13.76 -6.04
C LEU A 50 5.64 13.61 -5.39
N LEU A 51 6.23 14.69 -4.88
CA LEU A 51 7.53 14.67 -4.20
C LEU A 51 7.50 13.78 -2.96
N SER A 52 6.39 13.80 -2.20
CA SER A 52 6.22 12.89 -1.08
C SER A 52 6.14 11.44 -1.54
N LEU A 53 5.34 11.14 -2.57
CA LEU A 53 5.18 9.79 -3.12
C LEU A 53 6.46 9.26 -3.74
N THR A 54 7.24 10.07 -4.47
CA THR A 54 8.51 9.60 -5.04
C THR A 54 9.55 9.34 -3.95
N SER A 55 9.47 10.05 -2.83
CA SER A 55 10.38 9.88 -1.68
C SER A 55 10.17 8.62 -0.82
N ARG A 56 9.32 7.68 -1.25
CA ARG A 56 9.01 6.44 -0.53
C ARG A 56 10.17 5.44 -0.63
N ILE A 57 10.70 5.02 0.51
CA ILE A 57 11.85 4.08 0.60
C ILE A 57 11.44 2.66 0.98
N ILE A 58 10.30 2.50 1.67
CA ILE A 58 9.63 1.24 1.97
C ILE A 58 8.13 1.47 1.75
N VAL A 59 7.47 0.55 1.06
CA VAL A 59 6.03 0.52 0.85
C VAL A 59 5.52 -0.89 1.05
N ALA A 60 4.65 -1.07 2.03
CA ALA A 60 3.76 -2.21 2.15
C ALA A 60 2.41 -1.83 1.53
N SER A 61 2.03 -2.46 0.43
CA SER A 61 0.81 -2.12 -0.30
C SER A 61 -0.46 -2.63 0.37
N GLY A 62 -1.57 -1.94 0.10
CA GLY A 62 -2.91 -2.37 0.47
C GLY A 62 -3.47 -3.41 -0.51
N GLY A 63 -4.40 -4.22 -0.01
CA GLY A 63 -5.18 -5.15 -0.84
C GLY A 63 -6.32 -4.47 -1.58
N GLY A 64 -6.79 -5.10 -2.65
CA GLY A 64 -7.99 -4.67 -3.36
C GLY A 64 -9.28 -4.99 -2.62
N GLY A 65 -10.34 -4.24 -2.91
CA GLY A 65 -11.68 -4.51 -2.43
C GLY A 65 -12.33 -5.68 -3.19
N GLY A 66 -13.35 -6.26 -2.58
CA GLY A 66 -14.24 -7.24 -3.20
C GLY A 66 -15.60 -6.66 -3.58
N CYS A 67 -16.31 -7.38 -4.45
CA CYS A 67 -17.69 -7.11 -4.83
C CYS A 67 -18.57 -8.32 -4.55
N PHE A 68 -19.85 -8.05 -4.29
CA PHE A 68 -20.90 -9.07 -4.21
C PHE A 68 -21.94 -8.78 -5.29
N ASN A 69 -22.42 -9.81 -5.97
CA ASN A 69 -23.62 -9.74 -6.81
C ASN A 69 -24.73 -10.58 -6.16
N ALA A 70 -25.96 -10.05 -6.15
CA ALA A 70 -27.19 -10.74 -5.72
C ALA A 70 -27.37 -12.16 -6.30
N SER A 71 -26.77 -12.47 -7.45
CA SER A 71 -26.73 -13.82 -8.04
C SER A 71 -25.73 -14.80 -7.38
N SER A 72 -25.26 -14.53 -6.16
CA SER A 72 -24.35 -15.38 -5.36
C SER A 72 -22.91 -15.51 -5.89
N MET A 73 -22.46 -14.58 -6.73
CA MET A 73 -21.06 -14.54 -7.19
C MET A 73 -20.24 -13.62 -6.28
N TYR A 74 -19.32 -14.22 -5.52
CA TYR A 74 -18.35 -13.50 -4.69
C TYR A 74 -17.09 -13.22 -5.52
N HIS A 75 -16.78 -11.95 -5.74
CA HIS A 75 -15.50 -11.57 -6.32
C HIS A 75 -14.62 -11.00 -5.23
N THR A 76 -13.67 -11.82 -4.78
CA THR A 76 -12.70 -11.42 -3.76
C THR A 76 -11.70 -10.43 -4.32
N GLY A 77 -11.41 -9.39 -3.56
CA GLY A 77 -10.22 -8.57 -3.81
C GLY A 77 -8.95 -9.39 -3.59
N SER A 78 -7.87 -8.95 -4.23
CA SER A 78 -6.57 -9.61 -4.10
C SER A 78 -5.70 -8.95 -3.03
N ASN A 79 -4.67 -9.69 -2.61
CA ASN A 79 -3.72 -9.23 -1.60
C ASN A 79 -2.80 -8.14 -2.17
N GLY A 80 -2.39 -7.21 -1.31
CA GLY A 80 -1.18 -6.41 -1.52
C GLY A 80 0.08 -7.23 -1.23
N GLY A 81 1.24 -6.59 -1.25
CA GLY A 81 2.51 -7.15 -0.76
C GLY A 81 3.50 -7.59 -1.83
N ASP A 82 3.03 -7.99 -3.01
CA ASP A 82 3.92 -8.54 -4.05
C ASP A 82 4.62 -7.41 -4.84
N VAL A 83 5.82 -7.70 -5.37
CA VAL A 83 6.59 -6.78 -6.23
C VAL A 83 5.79 -6.49 -7.49
N ASN A 84 5.09 -7.51 -8.01
CA ASN A 84 4.05 -7.39 -9.01
C ASN A 84 2.71 -7.72 -8.35
N GLY A 85 1.66 -6.97 -8.61
CA GLY A 85 0.37 -7.12 -7.93
C GLY A 85 -0.18 -8.51 -8.12
N THR A 86 -0.90 -9.01 -7.11
CA THR A 86 -1.56 -10.30 -7.24
C THR A 86 -2.89 -10.13 -7.95
N SER A 87 -3.17 -11.02 -8.90
CA SER A 87 -4.44 -11.01 -9.61
C SER A 87 -5.48 -11.87 -8.89
N PRO A 88 -6.71 -11.37 -8.68
CA PRO A 88 -7.84 -12.22 -8.33
C PRO A 88 -8.36 -13.02 -9.54
N ASN A 89 -8.03 -12.65 -10.79
CA ASN A 89 -8.48 -13.29 -12.03
C ASN A 89 -7.36 -13.36 -13.12
N PRO A 90 -7.09 -14.51 -13.76
CA PRO A 90 -5.98 -14.64 -14.72
C PRO A 90 -6.11 -13.80 -16.01
N GLU A 91 -7.28 -13.22 -16.29
CA GLU A 91 -7.60 -12.55 -17.56
C GLU A 91 -7.45 -11.00 -17.54
N GLY A 92 -6.82 -10.42 -16.50
CA GLY A 92 -6.71 -8.95 -16.36
C GLY A 92 -5.29 -8.42 -16.16
N ASP A 93 -5.07 -7.15 -16.54
CA ASP A 93 -3.85 -6.41 -16.24
C ASP A 93 -3.73 -6.17 -14.73
N TYR A 94 -2.57 -6.53 -14.16
CA TYR A 94 -2.24 -6.29 -12.75
C TYR A 94 -1.25 -5.12 -12.62
N ALA A 95 -1.14 -4.55 -11.42
CA ALA A 95 -0.11 -3.54 -11.16
C ALA A 95 1.28 -4.16 -11.34
N ILE A 96 2.11 -3.59 -12.22
CA ILE A 96 3.51 -4.01 -12.43
C ILE A 96 4.38 -2.79 -12.10
N GLN A 97 5.52 -3.01 -11.44
CA GLN A 97 6.49 -1.92 -11.18
C GLN A 97 7.16 -1.34 -12.44
N LYS A 98 6.73 -1.80 -13.62
CA LYS A 98 7.12 -1.35 -14.95
C LYS A 98 5.87 -1.10 -15.82
N GLY A 99 4.80 -0.60 -15.23
CA GLY A 99 3.47 -0.48 -15.85
C GLY A 99 3.04 0.94 -16.18
N ILE A 100 1.72 1.18 -16.26
CA ILE A 100 1.12 2.47 -16.61
C ILE A 100 1.50 3.53 -15.55
N LYS A 101 2.30 4.54 -15.94
CA LYS A 101 2.82 5.61 -15.04
C LYS A 101 1.72 6.33 -14.22
N GLN A 102 0.47 6.33 -14.70
CA GLN A 102 -0.66 7.04 -14.08
C GLN A 102 -1.02 6.55 -12.67
N TYR A 103 -0.54 5.37 -12.26
CA TYR A 103 -0.89 4.76 -10.97
C TYR A 103 0.25 4.79 -9.95
N PHE A 104 1.31 5.59 -10.17
CA PHE A 104 2.35 5.74 -9.17
C PHE A 104 1.75 6.30 -7.88
N GLY A 105 1.82 5.51 -6.81
CA GLY A 105 1.31 5.88 -5.50
C GLY A 105 -0.20 5.92 -5.35
N LYS A 106 -0.98 5.74 -6.42
CA LYS A 106 -2.44 5.91 -6.42
C LYS A 106 -3.15 4.69 -7.00
N ALA A 107 -4.08 4.14 -6.23
CA ALA A 107 -4.95 3.06 -6.68
C ALA A 107 -6.06 3.55 -7.60
N LEU A 108 -6.58 2.64 -8.43
CA LEU A 108 -7.76 2.90 -9.23
C LEU A 108 -9.06 2.80 -8.42
N ASN A 109 -9.98 3.69 -8.78
CA ASN A 109 -11.37 3.61 -8.36
C ASN A 109 -12.16 2.71 -9.32
N GLY A 110 -13.21 2.07 -8.82
CA GLY A 110 -14.27 1.53 -9.66
C GLY A 110 -14.98 2.65 -10.45
N THR A 111 -15.52 2.30 -11.60
CA THR A 111 -16.21 3.22 -12.52
C THR A 111 -17.71 2.95 -12.55
N ALA A 112 -18.48 3.90 -13.11
CA ALA A 112 -19.94 3.84 -13.09
C ALA A 112 -20.56 2.87 -14.11
N ASP A 113 -19.77 2.39 -15.08
CA ASP A 113 -20.27 1.53 -16.14
C ASP A 113 -20.72 0.17 -15.59
N TYR A 114 -20.05 -0.33 -14.54
CA TYR A 114 -20.36 -1.57 -13.84
C TYR A 114 -19.93 -1.48 -12.36
N PRO A 115 -20.58 -2.21 -11.42
CA PRO A 115 -20.09 -2.27 -10.05
C PRO A 115 -18.68 -2.86 -9.97
N ILE A 116 -17.70 -2.05 -9.58
CA ILE A 116 -16.29 -2.43 -9.56
C ILE A 116 -15.71 -2.04 -8.20
N ALA A 117 -14.97 -2.93 -7.56
CA ALA A 117 -14.34 -2.64 -6.29
C ALA A 117 -13.20 -1.62 -6.42
N GLY A 118 -12.82 -1.02 -5.31
CA GLY A 118 -11.64 -0.16 -5.27
C GLY A 118 -10.36 -0.98 -5.22
N SER A 119 -9.31 -0.54 -5.90
CA SER A 119 -8.01 -1.22 -5.88
C SER A 119 -7.17 -0.81 -4.66
N GLY A 120 -6.14 -1.61 -4.35
CA GLY A 120 -5.26 -1.34 -3.21
C GLY A 120 -4.18 -0.29 -3.50
N GLY A 121 -3.87 0.59 -2.55
CA GLY A 121 -2.73 1.52 -2.64
C GLY A 121 -1.39 0.79 -2.65
N GLY A 122 -0.33 1.42 -3.16
CA GLY A 122 0.99 0.79 -3.21
C GLY A 122 2.05 1.72 -3.79
N TYR A 123 3.26 1.20 -4.00
CA TYR A 123 4.32 1.94 -4.70
C TYR A 123 3.83 2.32 -6.10
N TYR A 124 3.22 1.33 -6.77
CA TYR A 124 2.16 1.54 -7.76
C TYR A 124 0.86 1.02 -7.15
N GLY A 125 -0.21 1.79 -7.32
CA GLY A 125 -1.53 1.35 -6.92
C GLY A 125 -2.04 0.21 -7.79
N GLY A 126 -2.94 -0.57 -7.22
CA GLY A 126 -3.61 -1.67 -7.87
C GLY A 126 -4.50 -1.20 -9.01
N TYR A 127 -4.75 -2.11 -9.94
CA TYR A 127 -5.61 -1.89 -11.10
C TYR A 127 -7.05 -2.34 -10.82
N ALA A 128 -8.03 -1.77 -11.51
CA ALA A 128 -9.44 -2.16 -11.44
C ALA A 128 -9.85 -2.65 -12.84
N VAL A 129 -10.25 -3.92 -12.96
CA VAL A 129 -10.57 -4.54 -14.27
C VAL A 129 -12.07 -4.74 -14.38
N ILE A 130 -12.63 -4.39 -15.54
CA ILE A 130 -13.96 -4.84 -15.98
C ILE A 130 -13.78 -6.19 -16.64
N ILE A 131 -14.31 -7.26 -16.04
CA ILE A 131 -14.44 -8.56 -16.70
C ILE A 131 -15.91 -8.76 -17.06
N ASN A 132 -16.18 -9.04 -18.33
CA ASN A 132 -17.49 -9.44 -18.84
C ASN A 132 -18.65 -8.57 -18.31
N GLU A 133 -18.46 -7.25 -18.23
CA GLU A 133 -19.52 -6.31 -17.84
C GLU A 133 -20.18 -6.63 -16.47
N SER A 134 -19.39 -7.22 -15.55
CA SER A 134 -19.90 -7.81 -14.31
C SER A 134 -19.21 -7.24 -13.06
N PHE A 135 -19.70 -7.62 -11.88
CA PHE A 135 -19.14 -7.25 -10.58
C PHE A 135 -17.70 -7.76 -10.44
N THR A 136 -16.73 -6.91 -10.10
CA THR A 136 -15.32 -7.34 -10.03
C THR A 136 -14.58 -6.93 -8.75
N GLY A 137 -13.99 -7.93 -8.09
CA GLY A 137 -12.94 -7.72 -7.11
C GLY A 137 -11.69 -7.16 -7.80
N CYS A 138 -10.93 -6.33 -7.08
CA CYS A 138 -9.85 -5.56 -7.66
C CYS A 138 -8.46 -5.94 -7.15
N PHE A 139 -7.46 -5.39 -7.82
CA PHE A 139 -6.05 -5.74 -7.62
C PHE A 139 -5.48 -5.00 -6.41
N GLY A 140 -4.65 -5.67 -5.62
CA GLY A 140 -3.79 -5.03 -4.63
C GLY A 140 -2.70 -4.20 -5.32
N GLY A 141 -2.16 -3.22 -4.59
CA GLY A 141 -1.01 -2.47 -5.07
C GLY A 141 0.30 -3.26 -4.93
N ASN A 142 1.39 -2.69 -5.42
CA ASN A 142 2.72 -3.31 -5.34
C ASN A 142 3.51 -2.78 -4.15
N SER A 143 4.27 -3.66 -3.50
CA SER A 143 5.17 -3.26 -2.44
C SER A 143 6.55 -2.93 -2.98
N PHE A 144 7.29 -2.07 -2.28
CA PHE A 144 8.62 -1.64 -2.70
C PHE A 144 9.53 -1.54 -1.48
N VAL A 145 10.77 -2.00 -1.61
CA VAL A 145 11.82 -1.71 -0.64
C VAL A 145 13.05 -1.33 -1.43
N SER A 146 13.62 -0.16 -1.14
CA SER A 146 14.82 0.29 -1.83
C SER A 146 15.97 -0.70 -1.64
N GLY A 147 16.52 -1.20 -2.75
CA GLY A 147 17.57 -2.23 -2.77
C GLY A 147 17.05 -3.68 -2.82
N ALA A 148 15.74 -3.91 -2.73
CA ALA A 148 15.18 -5.25 -2.87
C ALA A 148 15.25 -5.73 -4.33
N ASN A 149 15.54 -7.01 -4.52
CA ASN A 149 15.55 -7.62 -5.85
C ASN A 149 14.20 -7.45 -6.54
N ASN A 150 14.23 -7.30 -7.87
CA ASN A 150 13.06 -7.13 -8.74
C ASN A 150 12.22 -5.85 -8.52
N CYS A 151 12.57 -5.02 -7.53
CA CYS A 151 11.97 -3.69 -7.41
C CYS A 151 12.51 -2.74 -8.50
N ILE A 152 11.69 -1.80 -8.93
CA ILE A 152 12.08 -0.75 -9.90
C ILE A 152 11.87 0.59 -9.23
N ALA A 153 12.95 1.32 -8.98
CA ALA A 153 12.89 2.64 -8.37
C ALA A 153 12.43 3.70 -9.37
N VAL A 154 11.96 4.84 -8.85
CA VAL A 154 11.64 6.03 -9.65
C VAL A 154 12.57 7.18 -9.31
N SER A 155 12.71 8.12 -10.25
CA SER A 155 13.34 9.41 -10.02
C SER A 155 12.46 10.28 -9.11
N GLU A 156 13.00 11.42 -8.66
CA GLU A 156 12.22 12.44 -7.94
C GLU A 156 11.00 12.94 -8.71
N ASN A 157 11.03 12.83 -10.04
CA ASN A 157 9.95 13.21 -10.96
C ASN A 157 8.98 12.05 -11.28
N GLY A 158 9.24 10.84 -10.76
CA GLY A 158 8.40 9.66 -10.98
C GLY A 158 8.76 8.84 -12.23
N ASP A 159 9.90 9.12 -12.87
CA ASP A 159 10.36 8.33 -14.02
C ASP A 159 11.03 7.04 -13.58
N TYR A 160 10.79 5.96 -14.32
CA TYR A 160 11.44 4.68 -14.07
C TYR A 160 12.96 4.80 -14.14
N LEU A 161 13.64 4.21 -13.16
CA LEU A 161 15.09 4.09 -13.16
C LEU A 161 15.49 2.66 -13.51
N ILE A 162 16.68 2.50 -14.10
CA ILE A 162 17.30 1.18 -14.34
C ILE A 162 18.05 0.75 -13.06
N THR A 163 17.38 0.83 -11.92
CA THR A 163 17.89 0.43 -10.60
C THR A 163 16.72 0.16 -9.65
N ASN A 164 16.98 -0.63 -8.61
CA ASN A 164 16.08 -0.85 -7.48
C ASN A 164 16.38 0.07 -6.29
N VAL A 165 17.35 0.98 -6.42
CA VAL A 165 17.77 1.91 -5.37
C VAL A 165 17.04 3.24 -5.53
N HIS A 166 16.43 3.71 -4.45
CA HIS A 166 15.80 5.02 -4.33
C HIS A 166 16.74 6.14 -4.81
N TYR A 167 16.19 7.17 -5.48
CA TYR A 167 16.97 8.21 -6.14
C TYR A 167 17.93 8.98 -5.20
N SER A 168 17.67 8.99 -3.90
CA SER A 168 18.57 9.57 -2.89
C SER A 168 19.83 8.74 -2.61
N GLY A 169 19.96 7.55 -3.20
CA GLY A 169 21.02 6.58 -2.93
C GLY A 169 20.82 5.71 -1.69
N LEU A 170 19.74 5.93 -0.92
CA LEU A 170 19.42 5.09 0.25
C LEU A 170 18.93 3.72 -0.19
N LYS A 171 19.43 2.66 0.43
CA LYS A 171 18.98 1.28 0.23
C LYS A 171 19.07 0.49 1.53
N PHE A 172 18.31 -0.59 1.61
CA PHE A 172 18.43 -1.56 2.68
C PHE A 172 19.30 -2.74 2.20
N SER A 173 19.93 -3.44 3.15
CA SER A 173 20.59 -4.73 2.92
C SER A 173 19.76 -5.86 3.52
N ASP A 174 20.05 -7.10 3.13
CA ASP A 174 19.47 -8.31 3.73
C ASP A 174 17.94 -8.34 3.68
N ILE A 175 17.38 -7.86 2.57
CA ILE A 175 15.94 -7.76 2.37
C ILE A 175 15.39 -9.09 1.86
N ASN A 176 14.36 -9.60 2.52
CA ASN A 176 13.52 -10.65 2.00
C ASN A 176 12.07 -10.15 1.84
N MET A 177 11.63 -9.95 0.60
CA MET A 177 10.24 -9.61 0.28
C MET A 177 9.47 -10.89 -0.05
N ASN A 178 8.68 -11.39 0.91
CA ASN A 178 7.82 -12.55 0.71
C ASN A 178 6.52 -12.15 0.03
N LYS A 179 6.08 -12.97 -0.94
CA LYS A 179 4.81 -12.77 -1.65
C LYS A 179 3.61 -13.09 -0.75
N SER A 180 2.59 -12.23 -0.79
CA SER A 180 1.21 -12.51 -0.34
C SER A 180 1.06 -13.14 1.06
N HIS A 181 1.90 -12.72 2.01
CA HIS A 181 1.82 -13.22 3.39
C HIS A 181 0.80 -12.42 4.19
N ASN A 182 -0.34 -13.04 4.51
CA ASN A 182 -1.37 -12.47 5.38
C ASN A 182 -1.28 -13.12 6.76
N ASP A 183 -0.56 -12.47 7.68
CA ASP A 183 -0.32 -12.94 9.06
C ASP A 183 -1.06 -12.10 10.10
N GLY A 184 -2.18 -11.50 9.70
CA GLY A 184 -2.91 -10.54 10.53
C GLY A 184 -2.26 -9.14 10.54
N ALA A 185 -2.33 -8.44 11.68
CA ALA A 185 -1.86 -7.07 11.78
C ALA A 185 -0.32 -6.99 11.72
N GLY A 186 0.22 -6.32 10.70
CA GLY A 186 1.64 -6.03 10.61
C GLY A 186 2.09 -5.01 11.66
N TYR A 187 3.32 -5.14 12.14
CA TYR A 187 3.96 -4.14 13.00
C TYR A 187 5.33 -3.77 12.44
N ALA A 188 5.76 -2.53 12.68
CA ALA A 188 7.10 -2.06 12.36
C ALA A 188 7.75 -1.52 13.64
N ILE A 189 8.99 -1.93 13.91
CA ILE A 189 9.81 -1.34 14.97
C ILE A 189 10.79 -0.38 14.32
N ILE A 190 10.57 0.92 14.52
CA ILE A 190 11.50 1.95 14.09
C ILE A 190 12.35 2.32 15.30
N SER A 191 13.61 1.91 15.29
CA SER A 191 14.58 2.26 16.33
C SER A 191 15.54 3.30 15.81
N LEU A 192 15.74 4.38 16.56
CA LEU A 192 16.87 5.27 16.34
C LEU A 192 18.12 4.59 16.90
N VAL A 193 18.99 4.10 16.02
CA VAL A 193 20.34 3.71 16.44
C VAL A 193 21.15 5.00 16.52
N LYS A 194 21.40 5.47 17.75
CA LYS A 194 22.43 6.51 17.96
C LYS A 194 23.76 5.88 17.60
N ASP A 195 24.33 6.30 16.48
CA ASP A 195 25.75 6.12 16.26
C ASP A 195 26.47 6.91 17.35
N TYR A 196 27.14 6.20 18.28
CA TYR A 196 27.87 6.82 19.39
C TYR A 196 29.27 7.28 18.97
N SER A 197 29.59 7.29 17.69
CA SER A 197 30.87 7.76 17.17
C SER A 197 30.86 9.28 16.90
N ASN A 198 31.08 10.04 17.99
CA ASN A 198 31.50 11.47 18.08
C ASN A 198 30.47 12.51 18.61
N ARG A 199 30.56 12.70 19.93
CA ARG A 199 30.57 13.96 20.72
C ARG A 199 29.42 15.00 20.64
N MET A 200 28.86 15.18 21.85
CA MET A 200 28.44 16.40 22.57
C MET A 200 27.11 17.09 22.22
N SER A 201 26.23 17.09 23.25
CA SER A 201 25.05 17.94 23.52
C SER A 201 24.02 18.03 22.38
N THR A 202 22.75 17.67 22.53
CA THR A 202 21.76 18.24 23.45
C THR A 202 20.46 17.41 23.36
N GLU A 203 19.65 17.53 24.42
CA GLU A 203 18.21 17.24 24.52
C GLU A 203 17.69 15.81 24.30
N ARG A 204 17.15 15.27 25.41
CA ARG A 204 16.40 14.02 25.45
C ARG A 204 15.00 14.25 24.89
N PHE A 205 14.74 13.80 23.67
CA PHE A 205 13.36 13.53 23.23
C PHE A 205 12.95 12.14 23.73
N ASN A 206 12.16 12.11 24.80
CA ASN A 206 11.52 10.89 25.28
C ASN A 206 10.33 10.56 24.36
N LEU A 207 10.47 9.57 23.49
CA LEU A 207 9.31 8.92 22.88
C LEU A 207 8.78 7.87 23.87
N GLN A 208 7.82 8.27 24.69
CA GLN A 208 7.18 7.38 25.66
C GLN A 208 6.14 6.52 24.91
N ILE A 209 6.56 5.34 24.43
CA ILE A 209 5.63 4.34 23.92
C ILE A 209 4.82 3.82 25.11
N ASN A 210 3.54 4.17 25.14
CA ASN A 210 2.63 3.79 26.21
C ASN A 210 2.35 2.28 26.14
N ARG A 211 3.11 1.49 26.92
CA ARG A 211 3.03 0.01 26.96
C ARG A 211 1.64 -0.53 27.32
N GLU A 212 0.76 0.28 27.91
CA GLU A 212 -0.59 -0.16 28.27
C GLU A 212 -1.54 -0.32 27.09
N ALA A 213 -1.32 0.38 25.97
CA ALA A 213 -2.15 0.23 24.77
C ALA A 213 -1.95 -1.15 24.10
N PHE A 214 -0.77 -1.75 24.26
CA PHE A 214 -0.41 -3.03 23.62
C PHE A 214 -0.96 -4.27 24.35
N ARG A 215 -1.31 -4.15 25.65
CA ARG A 215 -1.87 -5.28 26.41
C ARG A 215 -3.37 -5.46 26.25
N LYS A 216 -4.12 -4.45 25.78
CA LYS A 216 -5.58 -4.54 25.66
C LYS A 216 -6.08 -5.24 24.38
N SER A 217 -5.24 -5.45 23.36
CA SER A 217 -5.64 -6.17 22.14
C SER A 217 -5.50 -7.70 22.22
N ASN A 218 -4.77 -8.23 23.21
CA ASN A 218 -4.56 -9.67 23.39
C ASN A 218 -5.50 -10.32 24.43
N VAL A 219 -6.47 -9.58 24.98
CA VAL A 219 -7.41 -10.10 25.99
C VAL A 219 -8.77 -10.50 25.40
N TYR A 220 -9.04 -10.24 24.12
CA TYR A 220 -10.34 -10.56 23.48
C TYR A 220 -10.30 -11.77 22.52
N ARG A 221 -9.36 -12.71 22.70
CA ARG A 221 -9.28 -13.94 21.88
C ARG A 221 -9.53 -15.25 22.63
N GLU A 222 -10.08 -15.19 23.82
CA GLU A 222 -10.64 -16.37 24.49
C GLU A 222 -12.03 -16.00 25.02
N HIS A 223 -13.06 -16.22 24.20
CA HIS A 223 -14.42 -16.65 24.56
C HIS A 223 -15.22 -16.91 23.28
#